data_AF-A0A2J6N2X5-F1
#
_entry.id   AF-A0A2J6N2X5-F1
#
_cell.length_a   1.000
_cell.length_b   1.000
_cell.length_c   1.000
_cell.angle_alpha   90.00
_cell.angle_beta   90.00
_cell.angle_gamma   90.00
#
_symmetry.space_group_name_H-M   'P 1'
#
loop_
_entity.id
_entity.type
_entity.pdbx_description
1 polymer ?
#
loop_
_entity_poly.entity_id
_entity_poly.type
_entity_poly.pdbx_seq_one_letter_code
_entity_poly.pdbx_strand_id
1 'polypeptide(L)'
;MKAKKTLKDFLKGEKEEETHNDEIEEIIKRMDILEMKVSELEKKIEELREKINEIENVFGRSKEASGKIEQINMLLDKLRNKGYLKESEDLARVKDKDFVADRIKKLGAIEVIGTKDRYLIYPRKWKEFLEKLSSISDSDPSSAAEKIGDLKELFFELLKEGLIYFDAKNRKWKSIS
;
A
#
# COMPACT_ATOMS: atom_id res chain seq x y z
N MET A 1 -62.86 -53.94 38.17
CA MET A 1 -63.88 -53.20 37.41
C MET A 1 -63.22 -52.61 36.17
N LYS A 2 -63.58 -53.05 34.96
CA LYS A 2 -63.09 -52.45 33.69
C LYS A 2 -64.19 -51.56 33.15
N ALA A 3 -63.90 -50.27 32.93
CA ALA A 3 -64.84 -49.31 32.39
C ALA A 3 -65.23 -49.68 30.95
N LYS A 4 -66.55 -49.72 30.67
CA LYS A 4 -67.09 -49.86 29.30
C LYS A 4 -67.00 -48.49 28.63
N LYS A 5 -66.06 -48.31 27.69
CA LYS A 5 -66.07 -47.17 26.76
C LYS A 5 -67.37 -47.19 25.97
N THR A 6 -68.03 -46.03 25.82
CA THR A 6 -69.24 -45.91 25.02
C THR A 6 -68.89 -45.64 23.55
N LEU A 7 -69.79 -46.00 22.62
CA LEU A 7 -69.61 -45.72 21.18
C LEU A 7 -69.32 -44.22 20.91
N LYS A 8 -69.86 -43.35 21.76
CA LYS A 8 -69.68 -41.90 21.71
C LYS A 8 -68.26 -41.46 22.08
N ASP A 9 -67.60 -42.18 22.99
CA ASP A 9 -66.19 -41.94 23.35
C ASP A 9 -65.24 -42.41 22.25
N PHE A 10 -65.63 -43.46 21.50
CA PHE A 10 -64.87 -43.95 20.35
C PHE A 10 -64.93 -42.96 19.18
N LEU A 11 -66.14 -42.51 18.83
CA LEU A 11 -66.37 -41.52 17.77
C LEU A 11 -65.78 -40.14 18.09
N LYS A 12 -65.67 -39.79 19.38
CA LYS A 12 -65.00 -38.55 19.81
C LYS A 12 -63.47 -38.65 19.66
N GLY A 13 -62.90 -39.82 19.98
CA GLY A 13 -61.48 -40.10 19.76
C GLY A 13 -61.07 -40.06 18.29
N GLU A 14 -61.88 -40.65 17.40
CA GLU A 14 -61.62 -40.62 15.94
C GLU A 14 -61.65 -39.19 15.38
N LYS A 15 -62.60 -38.35 15.80
CA LYS A 15 -62.66 -36.94 15.38
C LYS A 15 -61.49 -36.12 15.91
N GLU A 16 -61.05 -36.37 17.14
CA GLU A 16 -59.88 -35.71 17.71
C GLU A 16 -58.60 -36.14 16.97
N GLU A 17 -58.46 -37.42 16.61
CA GLU A 17 -57.36 -37.94 15.77
C GLU A 17 -57.34 -37.30 14.38
N GLU A 18 -58.51 -37.15 13.74
CA GLU A 18 -58.66 -36.53 12.42
C GLU A 18 -58.20 -35.05 12.46
N THR A 19 -58.63 -34.30 13.48
CA THR A 19 -58.17 -32.90 13.66
C THR A 19 -56.67 -32.77 13.97
N HIS A 20 -56.09 -33.71 14.72
CA HIS A 20 -54.64 -33.69 14.97
C HIS A 20 -53.84 -34.02 13.70
N ASN A 21 -54.35 -34.91 12.86
CA ASN A 21 -53.72 -35.20 11.56
C ASN A 21 -53.75 -34.00 10.62
N ASP A 22 -54.86 -33.25 10.57
CA ASP A 22 -54.95 -32.02 9.78
C ASP A 22 -53.95 -30.94 10.24
N GLU A 23 -53.80 -30.77 11.56
CA GLU A 23 -52.80 -29.84 12.13
C GLU A 23 -51.36 -30.29 11.83
N ILE A 24 -51.08 -31.60 11.90
CA ILE A 24 -49.77 -32.17 11.54
C ILE A 24 -49.46 -31.93 10.07
N GLU A 25 -50.42 -32.13 9.16
CA GLU A 25 -50.23 -31.85 7.74
C GLU A 25 -49.94 -30.36 7.47
N GLU A 26 -50.61 -29.45 8.18
CA GLU A 26 -50.37 -28.02 8.03
C GLU A 26 -48.98 -27.63 8.56
N ILE A 27 -48.54 -28.24 9.67
CA ILE A 27 -47.18 -28.05 10.21
C ILE A 27 -46.13 -28.54 9.21
N ILE A 28 -46.32 -29.71 8.60
CA ILE A 28 -45.40 -30.26 7.58
C ILE A 28 -45.29 -29.29 6.40
N LYS A 29 -46.42 -28.81 5.87
CA LYS A 29 -46.42 -27.83 4.76
C LYS A 29 -45.68 -26.54 5.12
N ARG A 30 -45.82 -26.05 6.36
CA ARG A 30 -45.08 -24.88 6.84
C ARG A 30 -43.60 -25.16 7.02
N MET A 31 -43.22 -26.37 7.45
CA MET A 31 -41.84 -26.82 7.55
C MET A 31 -41.15 -26.85 6.19
N ASP A 32 -41.81 -27.40 5.15
CA ASP A 32 -41.26 -27.44 3.79
C ASP A 32 -40.99 -26.03 3.25
N ILE A 33 -41.92 -25.09 3.48
CA ILE A 33 -41.75 -23.69 3.08
C ILE A 33 -40.57 -23.04 3.82
N LEU A 34 -40.39 -23.36 5.10
CA LEU A 34 -39.27 -22.85 5.89
C LEU A 34 -37.95 -23.42 5.40
N GLU A 35 -37.87 -24.71 5.10
CA GLU A 35 -36.66 -25.34 4.54
C GLU A 35 -36.26 -24.71 3.21
N MET A 36 -37.23 -24.46 2.32
CA MET A 36 -36.97 -23.75 1.06
C MET A 36 -36.43 -22.34 1.29
N LYS A 37 -37.02 -21.59 2.22
CA LYS A 37 -36.57 -20.22 2.55
C LYS A 37 -35.19 -20.21 3.19
N VAL A 38 -34.88 -21.17 4.06
CA VAL A 38 -33.55 -21.32 4.67
C VAL A 38 -32.52 -21.57 3.59
N SER A 39 -32.79 -22.49 2.65
CA SER A 39 -31.88 -22.78 1.53
C SER A 39 -31.65 -21.56 0.63
N GLU A 40 -32.68 -20.77 0.34
CA GLU A 40 -32.52 -19.51 -0.41
C GLU A 40 -31.68 -18.47 0.35
N LEU A 41 -31.86 -18.36 1.65
CA LEU A 41 -31.08 -17.44 2.48
C LEU A 41 -29.62 -17.85 2.55
N GLU A 42 -29.33 -19.15 2.67
CA GLU A 42 -27.97 -19.69 2.64
C GLU A 42 -27.26 -19.35 1.32
N LYS A 43 -27.94 -19.55 0.18
CA LYS A 43 -27.40 -19.16 -1.14
C LYS A 43 -27.11 -17.67 -1.22
N LYS A 44 -28.05 -16.82 -0.78
CA LYS A 44 -27.86 -15.36 -0.79
C LYS A 44 -26.72 -14.92 0.13
N ILE A 45 -26.52 -15.57 1.27
CA ILE A 45 -25.41 -15.28 2.17
C ILE A 45 -24.08 -15.59 1.49
N GLU A 46 -23.98 -16.72 0.78
CA GLU A 46 -22.74 -17.09 0.08
C GLU A 46 -22.44 -16.12 -1.07
N GLU A 47 -23.44 -15.77 -1.88
CA GLU A 47 -23.29 -14.75 -2.94
C GLU A 47 -22.86 -13.38 -2.38
N LEU A 48 -23.36 -12.99 -1.21
CA LEU A 48 -22.96 -11.74 -0.56
C LEU A 48 -21.52 -11.81 -0.03
N ARG A 49 -21.09 -12.95 0.50
CA ARG A 49 -19.70 -13.17 0.94
C ARG A 49 -18.72 -13.07 -0.22
N GLU A 50 -19.03 -13.67 -1.36
CA GLU A 50 -18.23 -13.57 -2.58
C GLU A 50 -18.10 -12.11 -3.04
N LYS A 51 -19.22 -11.37 -3.11
CA LYS A 51 -19.22 -9.95 -3.47
C LYS A 51 -18.43 -9.09 -2.49
N ILE A 52 -18.50 -9.36 -1.19
CA ILE A 52 -17.72 -8.66 -0.18
C ILE A 52 -16.22 -8.89 -0.43
N ASN A 53 -15.80 -10.14 -0.66
CA ASN A 53 -14.40 -10.47 -0.95
C ASN A 53 -13.88 -9.78 -2.23
N GLU A 54 -14.70 -9.68 -3.27
CA GLU A 54 -14.34 -8.96 -4.50
C GLU A 54 -14.16 -7.46 -4.24
N ILE A 55 -15.09 -6.84 -3.51
CA ILE A 55 -15.02 -5.42 -3.15
C ILE A 55 -13.79 -5.15 -2.29
N GLU A 56 -13.52 -5.97 -1.28
CA GLU A 56 -12.35 -5.82 -0.41
C GLU A 56 -11.03 -5.91 -1.17
N ASN A 57 -10.92 -6.84 -2.13
CA ASN A 57 -9.74 -6.96 -2.99
C ASN A 57 -9.52 -5.73 -3.88
N VAL A 58 -10.59 -5.18 -4.46
CA VAL A 58 -10.51 -3.98 -5.31
C VAL A 58 -10.20 -2.74 -4.47
N PHE A 59 -10.87 -2.58 -3.32
CA PHE A 59 -10.65 -1.44 -2.42
C PHE A 59 -9.27 -1.46 -1.77
N GLY A 60 -8.78 -2.64 -1.38
CA GLY A 60 -7.44 -2.83 -0.83
C GLY A 60 -6.36 -2.39 -1.82
N ARG A 61 -6.45 -2.85 -3.08
CA ARG A 61 -5.53 -2.45 -4.17
C ARG A 61 -5.61 -0.95 -4.47
N SER A 62 -6.82 -0.37 -4.46
CA SER A 62 -7.04 1.06 -4.69
C SER A 62 -6.43 1.93 -3.59
N LYS A 63 -6.60 1.57 -2.32
CA LYS A 63 -6.00 2.29 -1.18
C LYS A 63 -4.48 2.18 -1.17
N GLU A 64 -3.93 1.00 -1.43
CA GLU A 64 -2.47 0.82 -1.53
C GLU A 64 -1.86 1.60 -2.69
N ALA A 65 -2.52 1.62 -3.85
CA ALA A 65 -2.08 2.41 -5.00
C ALA A 65 -2.16 3.92 -4.71
N SER A 66 -3.25 4.38 -4.10
CA SER A 66 -3.43 5.79 -3.70
C SER A 66 -2.36 6.23 -2.72
N GLY A 67 -2.09 5.44 -1.68
CA GLY A 67 -1.04 5.75 -0.69
C GLY A 67 0.37 5.77 -1.27
N LYS A 68 0.68 4.85 -2.20
CA LYS A 68 1.98 4.85 -2.91
C LYS A 68 2.14 6.08 -3.82
N ILE A 69 1.09 6.49 -4.52
CA ILE A 69 1.12 7.66 -5.40
C ILE A 69 1.33 8.93 -4.58
N GLU A 70 0.62 9.08 -3.47
CA GLU A 70 0.74 10.25 -2.58
C GLU A 70 2.15 10.34 -1.98
N GLN A 71 2.71 9.21 -1.53
CA GLN A 71 4.09 9.13 -1.05
C GLN A 71 5.11 9.53 -2.13
N ILE A 72 4.94 9.06 -3.37
CA ILE A 72 5.82 9.44 -4.49
C ILE A 72 5.72 10.94 -4.77
N ASN A 73 4.52 11.53 -4.76
CA ASN A 73 4.34 12.96 -4.98
C ASN A 73 5.03 13.79 -3.91
N MET A 74 4.90 13.42 -2.62
CA MET A 74 5.60 14.07 -1.52
C MET A 74 7.13 14.03 -1.71
N LEU A 75 7.67 12.88 -2.13
CA LEU A 75 9.10 12.75 -2.40
C LEU A 75 9.55 13.56 -3.62
N LEU A 76 8.74 13.65 -4.66
CA LEU A 76 9.03 14.50 -5.83
C LEU A 76 9.04 15.98 -5.47
N ASP A 77 8.11 16.43 -4.64
CA ASP A 77 8.11 17.82 -4.17
C ASP A 77 9.30 18.10 -3.28
N LYS A 78 9.66 17.17 -2.38
CA LYS A 78 10.90 17.26 -1.61
C LYS A 78 12.13 17.31 -2.52
N LEU A 79 12.19 16.47 -3.56
CA LEU A 79 13.27 16.46 -4.54
C LEU A 79 13.38 17.79 -5.31
N ARG A 80 12.26 18.40 -5.70
CA ARG A 80 12.25 19.71 -6.38
C ARG A 80 12.74 20.83 -5.47
N ASN A 81 12.34 20.81 -4.19
CA ASN A 81 12.65 21.87 -3.24
C ASN A 81 14.08 21.75 -2.67
N LYS A 82 14.46 20.56 -2.17
CA LYS A 82 15.79 20.28 -1.60
C LYS A 82 16.85 20.06 -2.69
N GLY A 83 16.44 19.62 -3.88
CA GLY A 83 17.33 19.31 -4.99
C GLY A 83 17.89 17.88 -4.99
N TYR A 84 17.85 17.19 -3.86
CA TYR A 84 18.24 15.79 -3.74
C TYR A 84 17.44 15.06 -2.65
N LEU A 85 17.41 13.73 -2.72
CA LEU A 85 16.93 12.81 -1.70
C LEU A 85 18.05 11.83 -1.35
N LYS A 86 18.18 11.50 -0.08
CA LYS A 86 19.09 10.50 0.48
C LYS A 86 18.29 9.30 0.96
N GLU A 87 18.61 8.10 0.48
CA GLU A 87 17.79 6.92 0.74
C GLU A 87 17.67 6.59 2.23
N SER A 88 18.77 6.68 2.99
CA SER A 88 18.77 6.37 4.43
C SER A 88 17.89 7.31 5.25
N GLU A 89 17.61 8.51 4.77
CA GLU A 89 16.89 9.57 5.48
C GLU A 89 15.48 9.75 4.90
N ASP A 90 15.41 10.08 3.62
CA ASP A 90 14.20 10.48 2.93
C ASP A 90 13.30 9.29 2.57
N LEU A 91 13.91 8.12 2.33
CA LEU A 91 13.20 6.88 2.01
C LEU A 91 13.18 5.91 3.20
N ALA A 92 13.57 6.34 4.40
CA ALA A 92 13.68 5.48 5.59
C ALA A 92 12.37 4.75 5.95
N ARG A 93 11.22 5.41 5.72
CA ARG A 93 9.88 4.88 6.01
C ARG A 93 9.18 4.25 4.79
N VAL A 94 9.86 4.23 3.65
CA VAL A 94 9.34 3.63 2.43
C VAL A 94 9.58 2.12 2.50
N LYS A 95 8.51 1.33 2.39
CA LYS A 95 8.59 -0.14 2.46
C LYS A 95 9.38 -0.73 1.29
N ASP A 96 9.16 -0.21 0.09
CA ASP A 96 9.80 -0.65 -1.15
C ASP A 96 10.59 0.51 -1.76
N LYS A 97 11.82 0.68 -1.27
CA LYS A 97 12.70 1.79 -1.63
C LYS A 97 13.11 1.72 -3.10
N ASP A 98 13.39 0.52 -3.61
CA ASP A 98 13.81 0.28 -4.98
C ASP A 98 12.69 0.66 -5.96
N PHE A 99 11.46 0.24 -5.70
CA PHE A 99 10.31 0.63 -6.53
C PHE A 99 10.14 2.15 -6.60
N VAL A 100 10.24 2.83 -5.45
CA VAL A 100 10.09 4.29 -5.39
C VAL A 100 11.24 4.98 -6.11
N ALA A 101 12.49 4.54 -5.90
CA ALA A 101 13.66 5.07 -6.58
C ALA A 101 13.54 4.93 -8.10
N ASP A 102 13.17 3.75 -8.59
CA ASP A 102 12.96 3.50 -10.01
C ASP A 102 11.83 4.36 -10.60
N ARG A 103 10.76 4.60 -9.83
CA ARG A 103 9.68 5.46 -10.28
C ARG A 103 10.12 6.92 -10.37
N ILE A 104 10.86 7.41 -9.39
CA ILE A 104 11.41 8.78 -9.37
C ILE A 104 12.45 8.97 -10.49
N LYS A 105 13.29 7.96 -10.77
CA LYS A 105 14.22 7.93 -11.91
C LYS A 105 13.50 7.99 -13.25
N LYS A 106 12.42 7.22 -13.43
CA LYS A 106 11.57 7.28 -14.64
C LYS A 106 10.95 8.65 -14.86
N LEU A 107 10.79 9.44 -13.80
CA LEU A 107 10.33 10.83 -13.86
C LEU A 107 11.48 11.84 -14.04
N GLY A 108 12.69 11.35 -14.29
CA GLY A 108 13.85 12.11 -14.71
C GLY A 108 14.90 12.30 -13.65
N ALA A 109 14.72 11.87 -12.41
CA ALA A 109 15.76 12.02 -11.38
C ALA A 109 17.03 11.25 -11.74
N ILE A 110 18.18 11.83 -11.38
CA ILE A 110 19.49 11.20 -11.56
C ILE A 110 19.80 10.40 -10.30
N GLU A 111 20.14 9.13 -10.48
CA GLU A 111 20.57 8.27 -9.38
C GLU A 111 22.10 8.29 -9.28
N VAL A 112 22.59 8.50 -8.06
CA VAL A 112 24.00 8.36 -7.71
C VAL A 112 24.10 7.36 -6.57
N ILE A 113 24.84 6.28 -6.80
CA ILE A 113 24.99 5.18 -5.84
C ILE A 113 26.35 5.35 -5.14
N GLY A 114 26.32 5.55 -3.83
CA GLY A 114 27.49 5.55 -2.97
C GLY A 114 27.79 4.15 -2.42
N THR A 115 28.75 4.09 -1.49
CA THR A 115 29.12 2.83 -0.83
C THR A 115 28.09 2.43 0.23
N LYS A 116 27.52 3.41 0.93
CA LYS A 116 26.58 3.19 2.03
C LYS A 116 25.16 3.67 1.76
N ASP A 117 24.99 4.54 0.76
CA ASP A 117 23.73 5.21 0.52
C ASP A 117 23.48 5.47 -0.97
N ARG A 118 22.24 5.80 -1.28
CA ARG A 118 21.77 6.15 -2.62
C ARG A 118 21.18 7.55 -2.61
N TYR A 119 21.52 8.32 -3.63
CA TYR A 119 21.06 9.69 -3.78
C TYR A 119 20.25 9.82 -5.07
N LEU A 120 19.05 10.38 -4.96
CA LEU A 120 18.23 10.77 -6.11
C LEU A 120 18.29 12.28 -6.24
N ILE A 121 18.72 12.79 -7.39
CA ILE A 121 19.06 14.20 -7.56
C ILE A 121 18.23 14.80 -8.68
N TYR A 122 17.70 16.01 -8.46
CA TYR A 122 16.95 16.72 -9.46
C TYR A 122 17.87 17.14 -10.61
N PRO A 123 17.56 16.84 -11.89
CA PRO A 123 18.53 16.96 -12.99
C PRO A 123 19.13 18.35 -13.15
N ARG A 124 18.29 19.38 -13.03
CA ARG A 124 18.75 20.78 -13.15
C ARG A 124 19.72 21.13 -12.03
N LYS A 125 19.42 20.72 -10.79
CA LYS A 125 20.27 20.94 -9.63
C LYS A 125 21.58 20.16 -9.74
N TRP A 126 21.55 18.94 -10.29
CA TRP A 126 22.76 18.16 -10.55
C TRP A 126 23.69 18.83 -11.57
N LYS A 127 23.13 19.34 -12.68
CA LYS A 127 23.90 20.08 -13.68
C LYS A 127 24.55 21.33 -13.07
N GLU A 128 23.77 22.15 -12.36
CA GLU A 128 24.25 23.34 -11.66
C GLU A 128 25.34 22.98 -10.63
N PHE A 129 25.18 21.86 -9.92
CA PHE A 129 26.17 21.34 -8.98
C PHE A 129 27.49 21.01 -9.65
N LEU A 130 27.49 20.22 -10.73
CA LEU A 130 28.71 19.82 -11.43
C LEU A 130 29.44 21.01 -12.06
N GLU A 131 28.69 21.96 -12.63
CA GLU A 131 29.25 23.20 -13.18
C GLU A 131 29.97 24.00 -12.09
N LYS A 132 29.31 24.23 -10.94
CA LYS A 132 29.93 24.90 -9.80
C LYS A 132 31.13 24.12 -9.26
N LEU A 133 31.00 22.81 -9.07
CA LEU A 133 32.05 21.93 -8.55
C LEU A 133 33.33 22.06 -9.37
N SER A 134 33.22 21.99 -10.70
CA SER A 134 34.36 22.08 -11.62
C SER A 134 35.04 23.46 -11.69
N SER A 135 34.33 24.51 -11.24
CA SER A 135 34.83 25.89 -11.21
C SER A 135 35.62 26.21 -9.94
N ILE A 136 35.49 25.40 -8.88
CA ILE A 136 36.16 25.60 -7.60
C ILE A 136 37.59 25.08 -7.66
N SER A 137 38.55 25.98 -7.41
CA SER A 137 39.99 25.67 -7.37
C SER A 137 40.59 25.56 -5.96
N ASP A 138 39.75 25.80 -4.95
CA ASP A 138 40.11 25.69 -3.54
C ASP A 138 40.08 24.23 -3.10
N SER A 139 41.14 23.76 -2.45
CA SER A 139 41.23 22.38 -1.95
C SER A 139 40.53 22.18 -0.62
N ASP A 140 40.20 23.26 0.11
CA ASP A 140 39.51 23.15 1.39
C ASP A 140 38.05 22.77 1.19
N PRO A 141 37.57 21.64 1.76
CA PRO A 141 36.19 21.18 1.61
C PRO A 141 35.15 22.19 2.11
N SER A 142 35.45 22.93 3.18
CA SER A 142 34.50 23.88 3.78
C SER A 142 34.29 25.08 2.87
N SER A 143 35.38 25.70 2.41
CA SER A 143 35.37 26.78 1.42
C SER A 143 34.71 26.36 0.10
N ALA A 144 34.96 25.12 -0.35
CA ALA A 144 34.32 24.57 -1.54
C ALA A 144 32.80 24.43 -1.36
N ALA A 145 32.36 23.88 -0.21
CA ALA A 145 30.94 23.70 0.09
C ALA A 145 30.17 25.03 0.16
N GLU A 146 30.77 26.09 0.72
CA GLU A 146 30.17 27.43 0.73
C GLU A 146 29.95 27.99 -0.69
N LYS A 147 30.87 27.71 -1.63
CA LYS A 147 30.72 28.10 -3.04
C LYS A 147 29.66 27.29 -3.78
N ILE A 148 29.40 26.05 -3.35
CA ILE A 148 28.30 25.24 -3.88
C ILE A 148 26.94 25.86 -3.50
N GLY A 149 26.80 26.37 -2.27
CA GLY A 149 25.61 27.02 -1.76
C GLY A 149 24.55 26.03 -1.28
N ASP A 150 23.33 26.09 -1.82
CA ASP A 150 22.18 25.27 -1.38
C ASP A 150 22.43 23.76 -1.37
N LEU A 151 23.39 23.27 -2.16
CA LEU A 151 23.75 21.85 -2.26
C LEU A 151 24.99 21.49 -1.42
N LYS A 152 25.37 22.31 -0.43
CA LYS A 152 26.51 22.06 0.45
C LYS A 152 26.41 20.73 1.19
N GLU A 153 25.21 20.33 1.61
CA GLU A 153 24.99 19.05 2.29
C GLU A 153 25.25 17.88 1.35
N LEU A 154 24.72 17.96 0.12
CA LEU A 154 25.00 16.97 -0.92
C LEU A 154 26.50 16.89 -1.21
N PHE A 155 27.22 18.01 -1.25
CA PHE A 155 28.68 18.01 -1.42
C PHE A 155 29.37 17.17 -0.34
N PHE A 156 29.07 17.40 0.94
CA PHE A 156 29.70 16.65 2.03
C PHE A 156 29.31 15.17 2.03
N GLU A 157 28.05 14.86 1.69
CA GLU A 157 27.58 13.49 1.55
C GLU A 157 28.35 12.75 0.45
N LEU A 158 28.45 13.34 -0.75
CA LEU A 158 29.20 12.76 -1.85
C LEU A 158 30.69 12.65 -1.55
N LEU A 159 31.27 13.62 -0.82
CA LEU A 159 32.67 13.59 -0.41
C LEU A 159 32.94 12.44 0.56
N LYS A 160 32.04 12.25 1.54
CA LYS A 160 32.12 11.17 2.52
C LYS A 160 32.00 9.79 1.88
N GLU A 161 31.18 9.66 0.84
CA GLU A 161 31.03 8.44 0.05
C GLU A 161 32.18 8.25 -0.96
N GLY A 162 33.10 9.20 -1.05
CA GLY A 162 34.22 9.17 -1.99
C GLY A 162 33.82 9.43 -3.45
N LEU A 163 32.59 9.85 -3.71
CA LEU A 163 32.05 10.10 -5.04
C LEU A 163 32.54 11.41 -5.66
N ILE A 164 33.11 12.30 -4.85
CA ILE A 164 33.82 13.49 -5.30
C ILE A 164 35.16 13.60 -4.60
N TYR A 165 36.15 14.19 -5.28
CA TYR A 165 37.50 14.39 -4.76
C TYR A 165 38.15 15.64 -5.37
N PHE A 166 39.16 16.18 -4.69
CA PHE A 166 39.97 17.26 -5.24
C PHE A 166 41.15 16.69 -6.03
N ASP A 167 41.20 17.01 -7.33
CA ASP A 167 42.33 16.69 -8.18
C ASP A 167 43.43 17.74 -7.99
N ALA A 168 44.45 17.41 -7.19
CA ALA A 168 45.56 18.30 -6.88
C ALA A 168 46.38 18.71 -8.13
N LYS A 169 46.43 17.86 -9.17
CA LYS A 169 47.17 18.14 -10.41
C LYS A 169 46.47 19.22 -11.22
N ASN A 170 45.16 19.13 -11.35
CA ASN A 170 44.35 20.07 -12.12
C ASN A 170 43.76 21.21 -11.26
N ARG A 171 43.97 21.16 -9.94
CA ARG A 171 43.41 22.07 -8.94
C ARG A 171 41.91 22.27 -9.10
N LYS A 172 41.17 21.18 -9.23
CA LYS A 172 39.71 21.19 -9.43
C LYS A 172 39.06 20.04 -8.70
N TRP A 173 37.85 20.25 -8.22
CA TRP A 173 37.01 19.16 -7.76
C TRP A 173 36.46 18.35 -8.93
N LYS A 174 36.41 17.03 -8.76
CA LYS A 174 35.89 16.07 -9.74
C LYS A 174 34.93 15.11 -9.08
N SER A 175 33.94 14.65 -9.84
CA SER A 175 33.16 13.47 -9.49
C SER A 175 33.81 12.21 -10.06
N ILE A 176 33.67 11.11 -9.35
CA ILE A 176 33.91 9.77 -9.89
C ILE A 176 32.71 9.47 -10.78
N SER A 177 32.90 9.60 -12.09
CA SER A 177 31.94 9.14 -13.09
C SER A 177 32.12 7.67 -13.39
#